data_AF-A0A928XBB6-F1
#
_entry.id   AF-A0A928XBB6-F1
#
_cell.length_a   1.000
_cell.length_b   1.000
_cell.length_c   1.000
_cell.angle_alpha   90.00
_cell.angle_beta   90.00
_cell.angle_gamma   90.00
#
_symmetry.space_group_name_H-M   'P 1'
#
loop_
_entity.id
_entity.type
_entity.pdbx_description
1 polymer ?
#
loop_
_entity_poly.entity_id
_entity_poly.type
_entity_poly.pdbx_seq_one_letter_code
_entity_poly.pdbx_strand_id
1 'polypeptide(L)'
;MFYCKNGLDFTLDQGLAPSCELHRTWYPKVGARISWGEFKRRYLGEMKGQKERIGELAQRSSYGETITLLCSNACTNPEKCHRTLLKSLIEGFRL
;
A
#
# COMPACT_ATOMS: atom_id res chain seq x y z
N MET A 1 -0.65 -8.42 -13.89
CA MET A 1 0.70 -8.08 -13.38
C MET A 1 0.55 -7.72 -11.91
N PHE A 2 1.22 -8.42 -11.00
CA PHE A 2 1.16 -8.14 -9.56
C PHE A 2 2.27 -7.14 -9.23
N TYR A 3 1.90 -5.89 -8.95
CA TYR A 3 2.87 -4.86 -8.57
C TYR A 3 3.27 -5.09 -7.11
N CYS A 4 4.39 -5.80 -6.91
CA CYS A 4 5.10 -5.87 -5.64
C CYS A 4 6.50 -5.29 -5.84
N LYS A 5 7.12 -4.75 -4.77
CA LYS A 5 8.43 -4.08 -4.80
C LYS A 5 9.46 -4.83 -5.67
N ASN A 6 9.60 -4.42 -6.91
CA ASN A 6 10.61 -4.85 -7.89
C ASN A 6 10.88 -3.63 -8.77
N GLY A 7 11.82 -2.81 -8.30
CA GLY A 7 12.10 -1.50 -8.83
C GLY A 7 12.33 -1.55 -10.33
N LEU A 8 11.39 -0.98 -11.08
CA LEU A 8 11.57 -0.42 -12.41
C LEU A 8 10.44 0.62 -12.62
N ASP A 9 10.85 1.74 -13.21
CA ASP A 9 10.09 2.91 -13.64
C ASP A 9 9.93 4.08 -12.63
N PHE A 10 10.26 5.27 -13.12
CA PHE A 10 10.59 6.50 -12.39
C PHE A 10 9.34 7.29 -11.94
N THR A 11 8.14 6.72 -12.09
CA THR A 11 6.84 7.37 -11.80
C THR A 11 5.96 6.62 -10.79
N LEU A 12 6.21 5.33 -10.54
CA LEU A 12 5.47 4.54 -9.55
C LEU A 12 6.33 4.33 -8.31
N ASP A 13 5.98 4.95 -7.19
CA ASP A 13 6.66 4.71 -5.93
C ASP A 13 6.33 3.33 -5.37
N GLN A 14 7.11 2.35 -5.83
CA GLN A 14 6.97 0.99 -5.36
C GLN A 14 7.32 0.84 -3.87
N GLY A 15 8.03 1.79 -3.26
CA GLY A 15 8.39 1.77 -1.83
C GLY A 15 7.18 1.69 -0.90
N LEU A 16 6.01 2.14 -1.38
CA LEU A 16 4.74 2.15 -0.64
C LEU A 16 3.80 1.00 -1.00
N ALA A 17 4.17 0.17 -1.98
CA ALA A 17 3.49 -1.10 -2.25
C ALA A 17 3.81 -2.12 -1.12
N PRO A 18 2.93 -3.10 -0.85
CA PRO A 18 3.31 -4.21 0.02
C PRO A 18 4.50 -4.98 -0.55
N SER A 19 5.35 -5.53 0.31
CA SER A 19 6.40 -6.47 -0.11
C SER A 19 5.82 -7.64 -0.91
N CYS A 20 6.64 -8.26 -1.77
CA CYS A 20 6.19 -9.42 -2.56
C CYS A 20 5.77 -10.60 -1.67
N GLU A 21 6.41 -10.75 -0.50
CA GLU A 21 6.02 -11.74 0.50
C GLU A 21 4.62 -11.44 1.02
N LEU A 22 4.40 -10.24 1.56
CA LEU A 22 3.11 -9.84 2.11
C LEU A 22 2.00 -9.87 1.05
N HIS A 23 2.28 -9.41 -0.17
CA HIS A 23 1.35 -9.49 -1.29
C HIS A 23 0.93 -10.94 -1.58
N ARG A 24 1.86 -11.89 -1.59
CA ARG A 24 1.55 -13.31 -1.85
C ARG A 24 0.75 -13.97 -0.73
N THR A 25 0.88 -13.49 0.51
CA THR A 25 0.04 -13.98 1.61
C THR A 25 -1.40 -13.46 1.56
N TRP A 26 -1.61 -12.28 0.98
CA TRP A 26 -2.94 -11.67 0.84
C TRP A 26 -3.66 -12.07 -0.45
N TYR A 27 -2.90 -12.21 -1.54
CA TYR A 27 -3.34 -12.72 -2.84
C TYR A 27 -2.59 -14.02 -3.19
N PRO A 28 -2.82 -15.11 -2.44
CA PRO A 28 -2.18 -16.38 -2.73
C PRO A 28 -2.70 -16.95 -4.04
N LYS A 29 -1.83 -17.62 -4.80
CA LYS A 29 -2.24 -18.41 -5.97
C LYS A 29 -2.85 -19.75 -5.56
N VAL A 30 -2.43 -20.29 -4.42
CA VAL A 30 -2.84 -21.58 -3.85
C VAL A 30 -2.85 -21.44 -2.33
N GLY A 31 -3.83 -22.05 -1.66
CA GLY A 31 -3.94 -22.06 -0.20
C GLY A 31 -4.76 -20.90 0.40
N ALA A 32 -4.84 -20.87 1.72
CA ALA A 32 -5.59 -19.86 2.45
C ALA A 32 -4.80 -18.55 2.56
N ARG A 33 -5.48 -17.41 2.38
CA ARG A 33 -4.90 -16.09 2.64
C ARG A 33 -4.88 -15.79 4.14
N ILE A 34 -3.97 -14.92 4.56
CA ILE A 34 -3.97 -14.38 5.92
C ILE A 34 -5.22 -13.55 6.19
N SER A 35 -5.52 -13.31 7.47
CA SER A 35 -6.62 -12.42 7.85
C SER A 35 -6.33 -10.96 7.47
N TRP A 36 -7.38 -10.16 7.29
CA TRP A 36 -7.22 -8.73 6.99
C TRP A 36 -6.47 -7.99 8.10
N GLY A 37 -6.78 -8.30 9.37
CA GLY A 37 -6.10 -7.70 10.51
C GLY A 37 -4.60 -7.97 10.49
N GLU A 38 -4.21 -9.19 10.12
CA GLU A 38 -2.80 -9.55 9.98
C GLU A 38 -2.13 -8.79 8.83
N PHE A 39 -2.77 -8.74 7.66
CA PHE A 39 -2.27 -7.98 6.53
C PHE A 39 -2.07 -6.50 6.87
N LYS A 40 -3.09 -5.89 7.51
CA LYS A 40 -3.04 -4.49 7.97
C LYS A 40 -1.85 -4.26 8.90
N ARG A 41 -1.67 -5.10 9.92
CA ARG A 41 -0.54 -4.94 10.86
C ARG A 41 0.81 -5.01 10.16
N ARG A 42 1.01 -6.00 9.28
CA ARG A 42 2.27 -6.17 8.55
C ARG A 42 2.53 -5.01 7.59
N TYR A 43 1.53 -4.59 6.81
CA TYR A 43 1.67 -3.47 5.88
C TYR A 43 2.02 -2.17 6.62
N LEU A 44 1.31 -1.86 7.71
CA LEU A 44 1.63 -0.68 8.53
C LEU A 44 3.03 -0.79 9.14
N GLY A 45 3.48 -2.00 9.48
CA GLY A 45 4.85 -2.27 9.89
C GLY A 45 5.88 -1.88 8.81
N GLU A 46 5.66 -2.29 7.56
CA GLU A 46 6.51 -1.89 6.42
C GLU A 46 6.53 -0.36 6.22
N MET A 47 5.37 0.29 6.38
CA MET A 47 5.24 1.76 6.19
C MET A 47 5.91 2.58 7.29
N LYS A 48 6.19 2.01 8.48
CA LYS A 48 6.97 2.70 9.52
C LYS A 48 8.38 3.07 9.07
N GLY A 49 8.96 2.32 8.13
CA GLY A 49 10.25 2.62 7.51
C GLY A 49 10.18 3.63 6.36
N GLN A 50 8.99 4.11 6.00
CA GLN A 50 8.73 5.01 4.86
C GLN A 50 8.11 6.34 5.30
N LYS A 51 8.28 6.72 6.58
CA LYS A 51 7.62 7.91 7.17
C LYS A 51 7.92 9.20 6.43
N GLU A 52 9.18 9.42 6.06
CA GLU A 52 9.61 10.62 5.34
C GLU A 52 8.87 10.73 4.01
N ARG A 53 8.89 9.65 3.22
CA ARG A 53 8.21 9.57 1.93
C ARG A 53 6.69 9.76 2.03
N ILE A 54 6.07 9.16 3.05
CA ILE A 54 4.63 9.37 3.32
C ILE A 54 4.38 10.83 3.69
N GLY A 55 5.27 11.46 4.47
CA GLY A 55 5.22 12.87 4.82
C GLY A 55 5.29 13.79 3.61
N GLU A 56 6.16 13.51 2.64
CA GLU A 56 6.24 14.25 1.38
C GLU A 56 4.92 14.17 0.59
N LEU A 57 4.33 12.98 0.49
CA LEU A 57 3.04 12.80 -0.18
C LEU A 57 1.90 13.49 0.59
N ALA A 58 1.92 13.44 1.91
CA ALA A 58 0.95 14.14 2.75
C ALA A 58 1.03 15.66 2.55
N GLN A 59 2.24 16.21 2.52
CA GLN A 59 2.47 17.63 2.24
C GLN A 59 1.95 18.01 0.85
N ARG A 60 2.32 17.27 -0.19
CA ARG A 60 1.83 17.48 -1.56
C ARG A 60 0.30 17.43 -1.67
N SER A 61 -0.31 16.43 -1.04
CA SER A 61 -1.78 16.30 -0.98
C SER A 61 -2.41 17.50 -0.25
N SER A 62 -1.80 18.00 0.83
CA SER A 62 -2.28 19.17 1.56
C SER A 62 -2.20 20.48 0.74
N TYR A 63 -1.27 20.55 -0.23
CA TYR A 63 -1.20 21.65 -1.20
C TYR A 63 -2.16 21.49 -2.39
N GLY A 64 -3.06 20.50 -2.35
CA GLY A 64 -4.09 20.29 -3.37
C GLY A 64 -3.65 19.42 -4.54
N GLU A 65 -2.49 18.77 -4.46
CA GLU A 65 -2.08 17.81 -5.49
C GLU A 65 -2.95 16.56 -5.47
N THR A 66 -3.49 16.17 -6.63
CA THR A 66 -4.21 14.90 -6.76
C THR A 66 -3.23 13.74 -6.87
N ILE A 67 -3.25 12.85 -5.88
CA ILE A 67 -2.40 11.66 -5.87
C ILE A 67 -3.22 10.42 -6.27
N THR A 68 -2.79 9.74 -7.33
CA THR A 68 -3.41 8.50 -7.79
C THR A 68 -2.74 7.28 -7.14
N LEU A 69 -3.51 6.52 -6.35
CA LEU A 69 -3.02 5.29 -5.71
C LEU A 69 -3.45 4.05 -6.47
N LEU A 70 -2.49 3.24 -6.90
CA LEU A 70 -2.73 1.99 -7.62
C LEU A 70 -2.75 0.78 -6.68
N CYS A 71 -3.59 -0.21 -7.01
CA CYS A 71 -3.68 -1.48 -6.30
C CYS A 71 -3.49 -2.65 -7.27
N SER A 72 -3.38 -3.85 -6.72
CA SER A 72 -3.33 -5.08 -7.52
C SER A 72 -4.61 -5.26 -8.33
N ASN A 73 -4.49 -5.76 -9.56
CA ASN A 73 -5.66 -6.13 -10.38
C ASN A 73 -6.52 -7.24 -9.74
N ALA A 74 -5.96 -8.00 -8.79
CA ALA A 74 -6.70 -9.00 -8.03
C ALA A 74 -7.55 -8.40 -6.89
N CYS A 75 -7.52 -7.09 -6.70
CA CYS A 75 -8.29 -6.41 -5.66
C CYS A 75 -9.79 -6.42 -5.99
N THR A 76 -10.55 -7.20 -5.22
CA THR A 76 -12.01 -7.27 -5.33
C THR A 76 -12.74 -6.45 -4.26
N ASN A 77 -12.06 -6.08 -3.17
CA ASN A 77 -12.65 -5.27 -2.09
C ASN A 77 -11.77 -4.04 -1.78
N PRO A 78 -12.21 -2.83 -2.18
CA PRO A 78 -11.52 -1.57 -1.89
C PRO A 78 -11.25 -1.30 -0.40
N GLU A 79 -12.19 -1.66 0.49
CA GLU A 79 -12.08 -1.42 1.93
C GLU A 79 -10.97 -2.27 2.57
N LYS A 80 -10.61 -3.38 1.91
CA LYS A 80 -9.56 -4.31 2.31
C LYS A 80 -8.42 -4.36 1.29
N CYS A 81 -7.99 -3.21 0.80
CA CYS A 81 -6.76 -3.05 -0.01
C CYS A 81 -5.76 -2.10 0.68
N HIS A 82 -4.46 -2.31 0.42
CA HIS A 82 -3.39 -1.43 0.89
C HIS A 82 -3.58 0.02 0.47
N ARG A 83 -4.20 0.30 -0.69
CA ARG A 83 -4.46 1.68 -1.16
C ARG A 83 -5.28 2.48 -0.15
N THR A 84 -6.23 1.84 0.53
CA THR A 84 -7.07 2.50 1.54
C THR A 84 -6.26 2.78 2.79
N LEU A 85 -5.40 1.84 3.20
CA LEU A 85 -4.47 2.06 4.31
C LEU A 85 -3.49 3.19 4.01
N LEU A 86 -2.91 3.19 2.80
CA LEU A 86 -1.94 4.20 2.37
C LEU A 86 -2.59 5.58 2.26
N LYS A 87 -3.80 5.65 1.68
CA LYS A 87 -4.60 6.88 1.64
C LYS A 87 -4.76 7.46 3.05
N SER A 88 -5.17 6.64 4.03
CA SER A 88 -5.32 7.10 5.40
C SER A 88 -4.01 7.58 6.03
N LEU A 89 -2.87 6.94 5.70
CA LEU A 89 -1.56 7.40 6.17
C LEU A 89 -1.18 8.77 5.59
N ILE A 90 -1.45 9.00 4.29
CA ILE A 90 -1.17 10.27 3.59
C ILE A 90 -2.08 11.38 4.10
N GLU A 91 -3.37 11.09 4.28
CA GLU A 91 -4.38 12.07 4.71
C GLU A 91 -4.43 12.26 6.24
N GLY A 92 -3.63 11.52 7.01
CA GLY A 92 -3.57 11.63 8.47
C GLY A 92 -4.77 11.03 9.22
N PHE A 93 -5.57 10.19 8.56
CA PHE A 93 -6.67 9.48 9.21
C PHE A 93 -6.15 8.37 10.13
N ARG A 94 -6.69 8.31 11.35
CA ARG A 94 -6.38 7.21 12.30
C ARG A 94 -7.10 5.93 11.86
N LEU A 95 -6.31 4.87 11.66
CA LEU A 95 -6.73 3.51 11.26
C LEU A 95 -6.87 2.56 12.43
#